data_AF-A0A2D2DSR5-F1
#
_entry.id   AF-A0A2D2DSR5-F1
#
_cell.length_a   1.000
_cell.length_b   1.000
_cell.length_c   1.000
_cell.angle_alpha   90.00
_cell.angle_beta   90.00
_cell.angle_gamma   90.00
#
_symmetry.space_group_name_H-M   'P 1'
#
loop_
_entity.id
_entity.type
_entity.pdbx_description
1 polymer ?
#
loop_
_entity_poly.entity_id
_entity_poly.type
_entity_poly.pdbx_seq_one_letter_code
_entity_poly.pdbx_strand_id
1 'polypeptide(L)'
;MQITTDEYKGFTIVVTPVKDCGDQWDFEYRITKTGQGGQDTDPAPALTRSQTAGGHATPEVACLAGVEVARIEVDNLLAMAREREPER
;
A
#
# COMPACT_ATOMS: atom_id res chain seq x y z
N MET A 1 -3.00 -17.92 -6.08
CA MET A 1 -3.13 -16.47 -5.92
C MET A 1 -1.80 -15.97 -5.39
N GLN A 2 -1.09 -15.15 -6.16
CA GLN A 2 0.24 -14.67 -5.78
C GLN A 2 0.08 -13.32 -5.09
N ILE A 3 0.43 -13.27 -3.80
CA ILE A 3 0.54 -12.02 -3.04
C ILE A 3 1.87 -11.37 -3.44
N THR A 4 1.87 -10.06 -3.64
CA THR A 4 3.09 -9.29 -3.96
C THR A 4 3.51 -8.49 -2.74
N THR A 5 4.78 -8.63 -2.34
CA THR A 5 5.38 -7.83 -1.28
C THR A 5 6.48 -6.98 -1.87
N ASP A 6 6.49 -5.68 -1.54
CA ASP A 6 7.45 -4.69 -2.02
C ASP A 6 7.94 -3.85 -0.85
N GLU A 7 9.22 -3.46 -0.85
CA GLU A 7 9.77 -2.51 0.11
C GLU A 7 10.04 -1.18 -0.58
N TYR A 8 9.47 -0.11 -0.05
CA TYR A 8 9.53 1.22 -0.66
C TYR A 8 9.71 2.31 0.40
N LYS A 9 10.83 3.05 0.31
CA LYS A 9 11.15 4.22 1.16
C LYS A 9 10.99 3.99 2.66
N GLY A 10 11.34 2.79 3.15
CA GLY A 10 11.21 2.42 4.56
C GLY A 10 9.80 1.95 4.95
N PHE A 11 8.98 1.56 3.98
CA PHE A 11 7.70 0.90 4.18
C PHE A 11 7.68 -0.44 3.46
N THR A 12 7.05 -1.43 4.07
CA THR A 12 6.67 -2.69 3.46
C THR A 12 5.24 -2.57 2.96
N ILE A 13 5.05 -2.83 1.67
CA ILE A 13 3.79 -2.87 0.96
C ILE A 13 3.46 -4.34 0.70
N VAL A 14 2.24 -4.77 1.03
CA VAL A 14 1.72 -6.10 0.71
C VAL A 14 0.44 -5.93 -0.09
N VAL A 15 0.39 -6.49 -1.30
CA VAL A 15 -0.75 -6.41 -2.21
C VAL A 15 -1.33 -7.80 -2.43
N THR A 16 -2.62 -7.95 -2.16
CA THR A 16 -3.40 -9.17 -2.35
C THR A 16 -4.38 -8.94 -3.50
N PRO A 17 -4.34 -9.73 -4.58
CA PRO A 17 -5.33 -9.64 -5.63
C PRO A 17 -6.65 -10.25 -5.14
N VAL A 18 -7.75 -9.57 -5.41
CA VAL A 18 -9.11 -9.95 -5.00
C VAL A 18 -9.93 -10.17 -6.26
N LYS A 19 -10.56 -11.34 -6.40
CA LYS A 19 -11.44 -11.60 -7.55
C LYS A 19 -12.79 -10.94 -7.29
N ASP A 20 -13.23 -10.05 -8.18
CA ASP A 20 -14.54 -9.40 -8.13
C ASP A 20 -15.59 -10.16 -9.00
N CYS A 21 -16.86 -9.83 -8.80
CA CYS A 21 -17.99 -10.35 -9.57
C CYS A 21 -17.92 -9.87 -11.02
N GLY A 22 -17.51 -10.77 -11.93
CA GLY A 22 -17.45 -10.48 -13.38
C GLY A 22 -16.18 -10.96 -14.08
N ASP A 23 -15.46 -11.91 -13.49
CA ASP A 23 -14.15 -12.41 -13.95
C ASP A 23 -13.04 -11.34 -14.00
N GLN A 24 -13.25 -10.23 -13.31
CA GLN A 24 -12.27 -9.17 -13.11
C GLN A 24 -11.57 -9.31 -11.76
N TRP A 25 -10.38 -8.71 -11.65
CA TRP A 25 -9.54 -8.75 -10.47
C TRP A 25 -9.29 -7.35 -9.94
N ASP A 26 -9.63 -7.10 -8.70
CA ASP A 26 -9.20 -5.93 -7.95
C ASP A 26 -8.02 -6.30 -7.04
N PHE A 27 -7.64 -5.37 -6.15
CA PHE A 27 -6.60 -5.60 -5.17
C PHE A 27 -6.92 -4.91 -3.83
N GLU A 28 -6.39 -5.51 -2.77
CA GLU A 28 -6.24 -4.89 -1.46
C GLU A 28 -4.75 -4.71 -1.19
N TYR A 29 -4.36 -3.61 -0.57
CA TYR A 29 -2.99 -3.40 -0.15
C TYR A 29 -2.85 -2.95 1.30
N ARG A 30 -1.73 -3.31 1.91
CA ARG A 30 -1.35 -2.95 3.26
C ARG A 30 0.03 -2.31 3.25
N ILE A 31 0.15 -1.16 3.89
CA ILE A 31 1.40 -0.42 4.07
C ILE A 31 1.78 -0.46 5.54
N THR A 32 3.02 -0.86 5.84
CA THR A 32 3.59 -0.91 7.20
C THR A 32 4.98 -0.30 7.19
N LYS A 33 5.34 0.53 8.17
CA LYS A 33 6.70 1.11 8.26
C LYS A 33 7.72 0.04 8.68
N THR A 34 8.82 -0.07 7.95
CA THR A 34 9.88 -1.06 8.16
C THR A 34 10.90 -0.52 9.16
N GLY A 35 11.00 -1.13 10.35
CA GLY A 35 12.22 -1.11 11.17
C GLY A 35 12.78 0.27 11.60
N GLN A 36 11.97 1.12 12.23
CA GLN A 36 12.37 2.05 13.29
C GLN A 36 11.07 2.56 13.90
N GLY A 37 10.57 1.80 14.88
CA GLY A 37 9.27 2.05 15.51
C GLY A 37 8.36 0.85 15.77
N GLY A 38 8.77 -0.39 15.49
CA GLY A 38 8.01 -1.58 15.87
C GLY A 38 7.97 -1.88 17.38
N GLN A 39 8.05 -0.87 18.25
CA GLN A 39 7.52 -0.94 19.60
C GLN A 39 6.10 -0.37 19.58
N ASP A 40 5.25 -0.84 20.48
CA ASP A 40 3.85 -0.48 20.74
C ASP A 40 3.59 1.04 20.96
N THR A 41 4.56 1.90 20.61
CA THR A 41 4.63 3.34 20.81
C THR A 41 5.06 4.16 19.58
N ASP A 42 5.41 3.58 18.41
CA ASP A 42 5.59 4.38 17.17
C ASP A 42 4.29 4.40 16.35
N PRO A 43 3.63 5.56 16.20
CA PRO A 43 2.34 5.67 15.55
C PRO A 43 2.50 5.83 14.03
N ALA A 44 3.17 4.90 13.36
CA ALA A 44 2.93 4.72 11.93
C ALA A 44 1.82 3.66 11.81
N PRO A 45 0.52 4.06 11.79
CA PRO A 45 -0.57 3.11 11.73
C PRO A 45 -0.37 2.20 10.52
N ALA A 46 -0.44 0.89 10.74
CA ALA A 46 -0.54 -0.06 9.64
C ALA A 46 -1.78 0.33 8.82
N LEU A 47 -1.56 0.86 7.62
CA LEU A 47 -2.62 1.37 6.78
C LEU A 47 -3.05 0.25 5.85
N THR A 48 -4.24 -0.30 6.08
CA THR A 48 -4.88 -1.22 5.14
C THR A 48 -5.89 -0.44 4.32
N ARG A 49 -5.77 -0.52 2.99
CA ARG A 49 -6.69 0.11 2.05
C ARG A 49 -7.05 -0.89 0.97
N SER A 50 -8.34 -0.95 0.65
CA SER A 50 -8.82 -1.58 -0.57
C SER A 50 -9.14 -0.47 -1.57
N GLN A 51 -8.71 -0.65 -2.82
CA GLN A 51 -9.09 0.24 -3.90
C GLN A 51 -9.49 -0.60 -5.11
N THR A 52 -10.71 -0.38 -5.59
CA THR A 52 -11.21 -0.99 -6.82
C THR A 52 -10.89 -0.06 -7.97
N ALA A 53 -9.92 -0.43 -8.80
CA ALA A 53 -9.43 0.40 -9.91
C ALA A 53 -9.98 -0.10 -11.26
N GLY A 54 -11.28 -0.39 -11.31
CA GLY A 54 -12.00 -0.71 -12.54
C GLY A 54 -11.82 -2.14 -13.05
N GLY A 55 -11.36 -3.06 -12.20
CA GLY A 55 -11.24 -4.48 -12.49
C GLY A 55 -10.19 -4.83 -13.55
N HIS A 56 -9.20 -5.62 -13.16
CA HIS A 56 -8.10 -6.04 -14.02
C HIS A 56 -8.34 -7.43 -14.62
N ALA A 57 -7.76 -7.69 -15.80
CA ALA A 57 -7.96 -8.95 -16.51
C ALA A 57 -7.31 -10.16 -15.81
N THR A 58 -6.25 -9.95 -15.02
CA THR A 58 -5.52 -11.03 -14.32
C THR A 58 -5.11 -10.58 -12.92
N PRO A 59 -4.88 -11.52 -11.97
CA PRO A 59 -4.43 -11.18 -10.63
C PRO A 59 -3.05 -10.52 -10.62
N GLU A 60 -2.16 -10.86 -11.57
CA GLU A 60 -0.83 -10.27 -11.68
C GLU A 60 -0.92 -8.78 -12.05
N VAL A 61 -1.83 -8.42 -12.97
CA VAL A 61 -2.08 -7.02 -13.34
C VAL A 61 -2.66 -6.25 -12.16
N ALA A 62 -3.59 -6.85 -11.41
CA ALA A 62 -4.13 -6.24 -10.20
C ALA A 62 -3.05 -6.00 -9.13
N CYS A 63 -2.13 -6.95 -8.95
CA CYS A 63 -1.00 -6.77 -8.04
C CYS A 63 -0.08 -5.63 -8.46
N LEU A 64 0.29 -5.54 -9.74
CA LEU A 64 1.15 -4.46 -10.25
C LEU A 64 0.50 -3.09 -10.04
N ALA A 65 -0.78 -2.96 -10.40
CA ALA A 65 -1.55 -1.75 -10.18
C ALA A 65 -1.60 -1.39 -8.68
N GLY A 66 -1.84 -2.37 -7.81
CA GLY A 66 -1.87 -2.15 -6.37
C GLY A 66 -0.53 -1.71 -5.78
N VAL A 67 0.60 -2.19 -6.31
CA VAL A 67 1.93 -1.72 -5.88
C VAL A 67 2.14 -0.25 -6.27
N GLU A 68 1.79 0.13 -7.50
CA GLU A 68 1.92 1.53 -7.95
C GLU A 68 1.07 2.48 -7.11
N VAL A 69 -0.19 2.12 -6.86
CA VAL A 69 -1.09 2.89 -5.98
C VAL A 69 -0.53 2.99 -4.56
N ALA A 70 -0.06 1.89 -3.99
CA ALA A 70 0.50 1.89 -2.64
C ALA A 70 1.77 2.75 -2.52
N ARG A 71 2.62 2.79 -3.55
CA ARG A 71 3.82 3.65 -3.59
C ARG A 71 3.44 5.13 -3.63
N ILE A 72 2.43 5.50 -4.42
CA ILE A 72 1.90 6.88 -4.43
C ILE A 72 1.36 7.26 -3.05
N GLU A 73 0.66 6.35 -2.38
CA GLU A 73 0.16 6.60 -1.03
C GLU A 73 1.31 6.76 -0.01
N VAL A 74 2.38 5.98 -0.10
CA VAL A 74 3.60 6.20 0.70
C VAL A 74 4.17 7.59 0.45
N ASP A 75 4.24 8.03 -0.80
CA ASP A 75 4.75 9.37 -1.14
C ASP A 75 3.88 10.49 -0.57
N ASN A 76 2.55 10.32 -0.62
CA ASN A 76 1.60 11.25 0.01
C ASN A 76 1.78 11.30 1.53
N LEU A 77 1.92 10.15 2.19
CA LEU A 77 2.16 10.06 3.63
C LEU A 77 3.45 10.79 4.02
N LEU A 78 4.53 10.59 3.27
CA LEU A 78 5.82 11.25 3.50
C LEU A 78 5.74 12.76 3.25
N ALA A 79 5.04 13.20 2.21
CA ALA A 79 4.84 14.63 1.93
C ALA A 79 4.05 15.31 3.07
N MET A 80 2.94 14.73 3.49
CA MET A 80 2.12 15.25 4.59
C MET A 80 2.87 15.26 5.94
N ALA A 81 3.76 14.29 6.18
CA ALA A 81 4.58 14.27 7.39
C ALA A 81 5.56 15.46 7.41
N ARG A 82 6.19 15.78 6.28
CA ARG A 82 7.10 16.93 6.14
C ARG A 82 6.38 18.26 6.31
N GLU A 83 5.15 18.40 5.81
CA GLU A 83 4.35 19.62 5.98
C GLU A 83 3.92 19.86 7.43
N ARG A 84 3.86 18.81 8.26
CA ARG A 84 3.52 18.89 9.69
C ARG A 84 4.69 19.25 10.60
N GLU A 85 5.92 19.31 10.08
CA GLU A 85 7.07 19.84 10.79
C GLU A 85 7.30 21.30 10.37
N PRO A 86 6.63 22.29 10.99
CA PRO A 86 7.00 23.69 10.76
C PRO A 86 8.43 23.91 11.24
N GLU A 87 9.21 24.65 10.44
CA GLU A 87 10.58 25.11 10.75
C GLU A 87 10.72 25.48 12.23
N ARG A 88 11.64 24.81 12.93
CA ARG A 88 12.12 25.23 14.25
C ARG A 88 13.13 26.36 14.11
#